data_AF-A0A8F2XTE6-F1
#
_entry.id   AF-A0A8F2XTE6-F1
#
_cell.length_a   1.000
_cell.length_b   1.000
_cell.length_c   1.000
_cell.angle_alpha   90.00
_cell.angle_beta   90.00
_cell.angle_gamma   90.00
#
_symmetry.space_group_name_H-M   'P 1'
#
loop_
_entity.id
_entity.type
_entity.pdbx_description
1 polymer ?
#
loop_
_entity_poly.entity_id
_entity_poly.type
_entity_poly.pdbx_seq_one_letter_code
_entity_poly.pdbx_strand_id
1 'polypeptide(L)' 'MIKKVFISVSSKERNRGSVEFQIFSFTNKIRRLTSHLELHKKDYLSQRGLRKILGKRQRLLAYLSKKKWSPL' A
#
# COMPACT_ATOMS: atom_id res chain seq x y z
N MET A 1 8.09 -15.65 -9.13
CA MET A 1 7.40 -15.93 -7.86
C MET A 1 7.18 -14.61 -7.11
N ILE A 2 5.96 -14.05 -7.16
CA ILE A 2 5.63 -12.79 -6.47
C ILE A 2 5.44 -13.13 -4.98
N LYS A 3 6.41 -12.77 -4.13
CA LYS A 3 6.29 -12.89 -2.67
C LYS A 3 5.02 -12.13 -2.23
N LYS A 4 3.94 -12.85 -1.94
CA LYS A 4 2.76 -12.32 -1.23
C LYS A 4 3.20 -11.99 0.19
N VAL A 5 3.61 -10.75 0.40
CA VAL A 5 3.94 -10.23 1.73
C VAL A 5 2.63 -10.02 2.48
N PHE A 6 2.23 -11.05 3.22
CA PHE A 6 1.04 -11.04 4.07
C PHE A 6 1.42 -10.40 5.41
N ILE A 7 1.31 -9.07 5.52
CA ILE A 7 1.52 -8.36 6.78
C ILE A 7 0.22 -8.48 7.58
N SER A 8 0.10 -9.52 8.40
CA SER A 8 -0.93 -9.62 9.43
C SER A 8 -0.57 -8.67 10.58
N VAL A 9 -0.97 -7.40 10.47
CA VAL A 9 -0.86 -6.44 11.57
C VAL A 9 -1.95 -6.79 12.59
N SER A 10 -1.65 -7.71 13.51
CA SER A 10 -2.49 -7.96 14.68
C SER A 10 -2.18 -6.95 15.77
N SER A 11 -3.25 -6.42 16.36
CA SER A 11 -3.34 -5.71 17.64
C SER A 11 -2.85 -4.25 17.69
N LYS A 12 -3.85 -3.36 17.67
CA LYS A 12 -4.07 -2.19 18.54
C LYS A 12 -2.81 -1.32 18.81
N GLU A 13 -2.83 -0.10 18.27
CA GLU A 13 -1.95 1.02 18.69
C GLU A 13 -0.48 1.04 18.23
N ARG A 14 -0.05 0.26 17.23
CA ARG A 14 1.22 0.58 16.55
C ARG A 14 1.04 1.72 15.53
N ASN A 15 0.98 2.92 16.10
CA ASN A 15 1.22 4.24 15.52
C ASN A 15 0.59 4.43 14.14
N ARG A 16 -0.54 5.15 14.06
CA ARG A 16 -1.15 5.60 12.79
C ARG A 16 -0.14 6.29 11.83
N GLY A 17 0.98 6.79 12.37
CA GLY A 17 2.08 7.38 11.61
C GLY A 17 3.16 6.41 11.10
N SER A 18 3.21 5.15 11.55
CA SER A 18 4.22 4.18 11.13
C SER A 18 4.14 3.87 9.63
N VAL A 19 5.30 3.59 9.03
CA VAL A 19 5.39 3.28 7.59
C VAL A 19 4.61 1.99 7.27
N GLU A 20 4.67 1.00 8.16
CA GLU A 20 3.94 -0.26 8.09
C GLU A 20 2.41 -0.03 8.09
N PHE A 21 1.91 0.82 9.01
CA PHE A 21 0.48 1.16 9.05
C PHE A 21 0.04 1.91 7.78
N GLN A 22 0.85 2.84 7.28
CA GLN A 22 0.57 3.55 6.03
C GLN A 22 0.50 2.58 4.83
N ILE A 23 1.42 1.62 4.74
CA ILE A 23 1.39 0.57 3.70
C ILE A 23 0.13 -0.28 3.81
N PHE A 24 -0.27 -0.69 5.02
CA PHE A 24 -1.51 -1.44 5.24
C PHE A 24 -2.74 -0.63 4.80
N SER A 25 -2.83 0.63 5.22
CA SER A 25 -3.92 1.54 4.83
C SER A 25 -4.01 1.74 3.32
N PHE A 26 -2.88 1.97 2.64
CA PHE A 26 -2.85 2.08 1.19
C PHE A 26 -3.25 0.77 0.50
N THR A 27 -2.83 -0.38 1.03
CA THR A 27 -3.20 -1.69 0.49
C THR A 27 -4.71 -1.89 0.54
N ASN A 28 -5.35 -1.57 1.66
CA ASN A 28 -6.82 -1.66 1.79
C ASN A 28 -7.55 -0.69 0.86
N LYS A 29 -7.05 0.55 0.71
CA LYS A 29 -7.61 1.53 -0.23
C LYS A 29 -7.48 1.09 -1.68
N ILE A 30 -6.31 0.57 -2.07
CA ILE A 30 -6.07 0.00 -3.41
C ILE A 30 -7.09 -1.10 -3.69
N ARG A 31 -7.25 -2.08 -2.78
CA ARG A 31 -8.20 -3.18 -2.95
C ARG A 31 -9.63 -2.68 -3.21
N ARG A 32 -10.10 -1.72 -2.40
CA ARG A 32 -11.45 -1.15 -2.55
C ARG A 32 -11.61 -0.39 -3.87
N LEU A 33 -10.64 0.45 -4.23
CA LEU A 33 -10.69 1.24 -5.47
C LEU A 33 -10.57 0.36 -6.72
N THR A 34 -9.79 -0.72 -6.67
CA THR A 34 -9.70 -1.67 -7.76
C THR A 34 -11.07 -2.30 -8.04
N SER A 35 -11.76 -2.82 -7.01
CA SER A 35 -13.12 -3.36 -7.18
C SER A 35 -14.14 -2.31 -7.67
N HIS A 36 -14.05 -1.06 -7.19
CA HIS A 36 -14.89 0.03 -7.72
C HIS A 36 -14.68 0.26 -9.21
N LEU A 37 -13.43 0.27 -9.66
CA LEU A 37 -13.06 0.55 -11.05
C LEU A 37 -13.35 -0.62 -12.01
N GLU A 38 -13.53 -1.84 -11.50
CA GLU A 38 -14.01 -2.97 -12.30
C GLU A 38 -15.43 -2.70 -12.84
N LEU A 39 -16.28 -2.08 -12.02
CA LEU A 39 -17.64 -1.66 -12.40
C LEU A 39 -17.63 -0.31 -13.12
N HIS A 40 -16.78 0.63 -12.70
CA HIS A 40 -16.74 2.01 -13.21
C HIS A 40 -15.48 2.29 -14.04
N LYS A 41 -15.33 1.58 -15.17
CA LYS A 41 -14.13 1.64 -16.03
C LYS A 41 -13.81 3.03 -16.62
N LYS A 42 -14.79 3.92 -16.70
CA LYS A 42 -14.63 5.30 -17.22
C LYS A 42 -14.36 6.35 -16.13
N ASP A 43 -14.25 5.94 -14.86
CA ASP A 43 -13.89 6.86 -13.77
C ASP A 43 -12.37 7.15 -13.77
N TYR A 44 -11.96 8.02 -14.69
CA TYR A 44 -10.55 8.38 -14.91
C TYR A 44 -9.94 9.15 -13.73
N LEU A 45 -10.76 9.90 -12.98
CA LEU A 45 -10.32 10.63 -11.80
C LEU A 45 -9.92 9.64 -10.68
N SER A 46 -10.75 8.65 -10.41
CA SER A 46 -10.44 7.59 -9.45
C SER A 46 -9.25 6.74 -9.90
N GLN A 47 -9.11 6.43 -11.20
CA GLN A 47 -7.92 5.76 -11.75
C GLN A 47 -6.63 6.57 -11.52
N ARG A 48 -6.68 7.89 -11.72
CA ARG A 48 -5.55 8.78 -11.42
C ARG A 48 -5.22 8.76 -9.93
N GLY A 49 -6.24 8.79 -9.07
CA GLY A 49 -6.07 8.64 -7.61
C GLY A 49 -5.42 7.32 -7.22
N LEU A 50 -5.89 6.22 -7.79
CA LEU A 50 -5.34 4.87 -7.57
C LEU A 50 -3.85 4.80 -7.94
N ARG A 51 -3.47 5.33 -9.12
CA ARG A 51 -2.06 5.39 -9.55
C ARG A 51 -1.18 6.16 -8.57
N LYS A 52 -1.66 7.30 -8.05
CA LYS A 52 -0.93 8.08 -7.02
C LYS A 52 -0.74 7.28 -5.73
N ILE A 53 -1.77 6.56 -5.27
CA ILE A 53 -1.68 5.73 -4.06
C ILE A 53 -0.70 4.57 -4.26
N LEU A 54 -0.73 3.93 -5.43
CA LEU A 54 0.16 2.83 -5.78
C LEU A 54 1.64 3.27 -5.75
N GLY A 55 1.95 4.41 -6.36
CA GLY A 55 3.31 4.99 -6.32
C GLY A 55 3.76 5.38 -4.91
N LYS A 56 2.87 5.93 -4.07
CA LYS A 56 3.18 6.20 -2.64
C LYS A 56 3.52 4.91 -1.89
N ARG A 57 2.71 3.86 -2.03
CA ARG A 57 2.96 2.56 -1.39
C ARG A 57 4.27 1.93 -1.85
N GLN A 58 4.59 2.00 -3.14
CA GLN A 58 5.85 1.48 -3.68
C GLN A 58 7.06 2.19 -3.07
N ARG A 59 7.03 3.53 -2.93
CA ARG A 59 8.11 4.28 -2.28
C ARG A 59 8.29 3.92 -0.81
N LEU A 60 7.19 3.72 -0.07
CA LEU A 60 7.26 3.30 1.33
C LEU A 60 7.86 1.89 1.49
N LEU A 61 7.49 0.96 0.60
CA LEU A 61 8.09 -0.38 0.58
C LEU A 61 9.59 -0.32 0.26
N ALA A 62 9.98 0.49 -0.71
CA ALA A 62 11.39 0.70 -1.05
C ALA A 62 12.16 1.30 0.15
N TYR A 63 11.58 2.26 0.86
CA TYR A 63 12.15 2.83 2.08
C TYR A 63 12.39 1.76 3.16
N LEU A 64 11.38 0.92 3.45
CA LEU A 64 11.53 -0.18 4.42
C LEU A 64 12.58 -1.20 3.98
N SER A 65 12.64 -1.52 2.69
CA SER A 65 13.64 -2.44 2.15
C SER A 65 15.06 -1.89 2.33
N LYS A 66 15.27 -0.60 2.06
CA LYS A 66 16.57 0.07 2.24
C LYS A 66 16.95 0.14 3.72
N LYS A 67 16.01 0.46 4.61
CA LYS A 67 16.26 0.54 6.06
C LYS A 67 16.58 -0.82 6.68
N LYS A 68 15.96 -1.91 6.19
CA LYS A 68 16.24 -3.28 6.64
C LYS A 68 17.56 -3.83 6.12
N TRP A 69 18.05 -3.30 4.99
CA TRP A 69 19.36 -3.65 4.48
C TRP A 69 20.43 -2.89 5.27
N SER A 70 20.85 -3.48 6.38
CA SER A 70 22.11 -3.14 7.06
C SER A 70 23.16 -4.10 6.53
N PRO A 71 24.15 -3.66 5.74
CA PRO A 71 25.33 -4.47 5.52
C PRO A 71 26.08 -4.47 6.85
N LEU A 72 26.07 -5.61 7.55
CA LEU A 72 27.15 -5.92 8.47
C LEU A 72 28.43 -6.02 7.65
#